data_AF-C9MUC5-F1
#
_entry.id   AF-C9MUC5-F1
#
_cell.length_a   1.000
_cell.length_b   1.000
_cell.length_c   1.000
_cell.angle_alpha   90.00
_cell.angle_beta   90.00
_cell.angle_gamma   90.00
#
_symmetry.space_group_name_H-M   'P 1'
#
loop_
_entity.id
_entity.type
_entity.pdbx_description
1 polymer ?
#
loop_
_entity_poly.entity_id
_entity_poly.type
_entity_poly.pdbx_seq_one_letter_code
_entity_poly.pdbx_strand_id
1 'polypeptide(L)'
;MLLFNPIGIWKDVVLEKMPNMNFLIQNDRIIYQELAEMQNLLHFRSNFTLEREDNFKNNISIPIADKEAKMTFYCVCKKNIKNEIEKLFVSFSKDS
;
A
#
# COMPACT_ATOMS: atom_id res chain seq x y z
N MET A 1 16.70 2.91 -1.35
CA MET A 1 15.28 3.35 -1.30
C MET A 1 14.68 2.92 0.03
N LEU A 2 13.74 3.66 0.61
CA LEU A 2 13.13 3.29 1.89
C LEU A 2 11.97 2.28 1.65
N LEU A 3 11.94 1.20 2.42
CA LEU A 3 10.90 0.17 2.34
C LEU A 3 10.35 -0.14 3.73
N PHE A 4 9.05 -0.01 3.90
CA PHE A 4 8.39 -0.46 5.12
C PHE A 4 8.23 -1.98 5.08
N ASN A 5 8.64 -2.69 6.14
CA ASN A 5 8.61 -4.15 6.16
C ASN A 5 7.19 -4.75 6.32
N PRO A 6 6.27 -4.17 7.13
CA PRO A 6 4.90 -4.66 7.31
C PRO A 6 3.94 -4.38 6.13
N ILE A 7 4.43 -4.44 4.89
CA ILE A 7 3.63 -4.15 3.68
C ILE A 7 2.99 -5.40 3.04
N GLY A 8 3.15 -6.56 3.69
CA GLY A 8 2.61 -7.84 3.22
C GLY A 8 3.14 -8.22 1.85
N ILE A 9 2.24 -8.64 0.96
CA ILE A 9 2.54 -9.14 -0.39
C ILE A 9 3.35 -8.17 -1.26
N TRP A 10 3.29 -6.86 -0.99
CA TRP A 10 4.06 -5.87 -1.72
C TRP A 10 5.56 -6.04 -1.57
N LYS A 11 6.02 -6.64 -0.46
CA LYS A 11 7.44 -6.90 -0.23
C LYS A 11 8.00 -7.82 -1.32
N ASP A 12 7.29 -8.90 -1.63
CA ASP A 12 7.74 -9.88 -2.63
C ASP A 12 7.76 -9.26 -4.03
N VAL A 13 6.72 -8.49 -4.38
CA VAL A 13 6.64 -7.76 -5.66
C VAL A 13 7.83 -6.81 -5.83
N VAL A 14 8.17 -6.04 -4.79
CA VAL A 14 9.29 -5.09 -4.84
C VAL A 14 10.63 -5.82 -4.99
N LEU A 15 10.85 -6.88 -4.23
CA LEU A 15 12.10 -7.65 -4.29
C LEU A 15 12.26 -8.39 -5.63
N GLU A 16 11.17 -8.87 -6.23
CA GLU A 16 11.18 -9.50 -7.55
C GLU A 16 11.48 -8.47 -8.67
N LYS A 17 10.84 -7.30 -8.62
CA LYS A 17 10.94 -6.28 -9.67
C LYS A 17 12.19 -5.41 -9.56
N MET A 18 12.76 -5.29 -8.36
CA MET A 18 13.94 -4.48 -8.09
C MET A 18 15.01 -5.29 -7.35
N PRO A 19 15.48 -6.43 -7.91
CA PRO A 19 16.32 -7.40 -7.20
C PRO A 19 17.71 -6.84 -6.84
N ASN A 20 18.18 -5.84 -7.59
CA ASN A 20 19.49 -5.22 -7.39
C ASN A 20 19.42 -3.95 -6.53
N MET A 21 18.23 -3.57 -6.05
CA MET A 21 18.07 -2.35 -5.27
C MET A 21 18.41 -2.59 -3.79
N ASN A 22 19.26 -1.73 -3.25
CA ASN A 22 19.53 -1.70 -1.82
C ASN A 22 18.41 -0.94 -1.10
N PHE A 23 17.60 -1.67 -0.35
CA PHE A 23 16.52 -1.12 0.44
C PHE A 23 16.97 -0.83 1.88
N LEU A 24 16.67 0.38 2.36
CA LEU A 24 16.66 0.68 3.77
C LEU A 24 15.32 0.19 4.33
N ILE A 25 15.33 -0.98 4.95
CA ILE A 25 14.12 -1.62 5.45
C ILE A 25 13.85 -1.15 6.88
N GLN A 26 12.64 -0.66 7.13
CA GLN A 26 12.20 -0.21 8.45
C GLN A 26 10.98 -1.00 8.93
N ASN A 27 11.02 -1.43 10.20
CA ASN A 27 9.90 -2.12 10.85
C ASN A 27 9.02 -1.17 11.66
N ASP A 28 9.63 -0.12 12.20
CA ASP A 28 8.94 0.89 12.99
C ASP A 28 8.34 1.95 12.07
N ARG A 29 7.05 2.24 12.27
CA ARG A 29 6.29 3.15 11.42
C ARG A 29 6.68 4.61 11.63
N ILE A 30 7.02 5.00 12.86
CA ILE A 30 7.43 6.35 13.21
C ILE A 30 8.81 6.61 12.59
N ILE A 31 9.76 5.69 12.79
CA ILE A 31 11.11 5.80 12.19
C ILE A 31 11.02 5.86 10.65
N TYR A 32 10.16 5.03 10.04
CA TYR A 32 9.93 5.07 8.61
C TYR A 32 9.43 6.45 8.16
N GLN A 33 8.45 7.03 8.84
CA GLN A 33 7.89 8.32 8.49
C GLN A 33 8.91 9.45 8.65
N GLU A 34 9.65 9.48 9.77
CA GLU A 34 10.71 10.47 10.00
C GLU A 34 11.79 10.40 8.91
N LEU A 35 12.25 9.20 8.54
CA LEU A 35 13.23 9.02 7.47
C LEU A 35 12.70 9.46 6.11
N ALA A 36 11.43 9.15 5.81
CA ALA A 36 10.80 9.58 4.55
C ALA A 36 10.63 11.11 4.48
N GLU A 37 10.30 11.78 5.58
CA GLU A 37 10.11 13.24 5.65
C GLU A 37 11.44 14.00 5.70
N MET A 38 12.39 13.57 6.53
CA MET A 38 13.61 14.34 6.79
C MET A 38 14.71 14.11 5.75
N GLN A 39 14.79 12.90 5.18
CA GLN A 39 15.89 12.50 4.31
C GLN A 39 15.48 12.49 2.83
N ASN A 40 14.24 12.90 2.50
CA ASN A 40 13.69 12.89 1.14
C ASN A 40 13.94 11.56 0.40
N LEU A 41 13.89 10.44 1.13
CA LEU A 41 14.12 9.12 0.54
C LEU A 41 12.94 8.75 -0.34
N LEU A 42 13.23 8.23 -1.53
CA LEU A 42 12.20 7.57 -2.35
C LEU A 42 11.58 6.42 -1.56
N HIS A 43 10.27 6.30 -1.62
CA HIS A 43 9.50 5.26 -0.95
C HIS A 43 8.19 5.00 -1.69
N PHE A 44 7.58 3.84 -1.47
CA PHE A 44 6.31 3.47 -2.07
C PHE A 44 5.12 3.86 -1.19
N ARG A 45 3.99 4.16 -1.84
CA ARG A 45 2.67 4.28 -1.23
C ARG A 45 1.62 3.72 -2.20
N SER A 46 0.57 3.13 -1.66
CA SER A 46 -0.65 2.80 -2.42
C SER A 46 -1.66 3.95 -2.32
N ASN A 47 -2.66 3.95 -3.20
CA ASN A 47 -3.82 4.86 -3.10
C ASN A 47 -4.49 4.78 -1.72
N PHE A 48 -4.58 3.57 -1.14
CA PHE A 48 -5.14 3.35 0.18
C PHE A 48 -4.33 4.04 1.30
N THR A 49 -3.01 3.94 1.25
CA THR A 49 -2.15 4.65 2.22
C THR A 49 -2.12 6.16 1.98
N LEU A 50 -2.31 6.61 0.72
CA LEU A 50 -2.39 8.03 0.36
C LEU A 50 -3.59 8.72 1.00
N GLU A 51 -4.74 8.03 1.07
CA GLU A 51 -5.97 8.57 1.65
C GLU A 51 -5.99 8.54 3.18
N ARG A 52 -5.23 7.64 3.81
CA ARG A 52 -5.33 7.36 5.26
C ARG A 52 -4.20 7.92 6.10
N GLU A 53 -3.09 8.29 5.47
CA GLU A 53 -1.88 8.70 6.17
C GLU A 53 -1.53 10.13 5.76
N ASP A 54 -0.97 10.88 6.70
CA ASP A 54 -0.56 12.25 6.45
C ASP A 54 0.35 12.36 5.23
N ASN A 55 0.14 13.42 4.45
CA ASN A 55 0.99 13.70 3.33
C ASN A 55 2.33 14.25 3.82
N PHE A 56 3.39 13.59 3.37
CA PHE A 56 4.76 14.08 3.46
C PHE A 56 4.85 15.47 2.83
N LYS A 57 5.04 16.51 3.64
CA LYS A 57 4.96 17.93 3.22
C LYS A 57 5.86 18.29 2.04
N ASN A 58 7.00 17.59 1.91
CA ASN A 58 8.03 17.88 0.91
C ASN A 58 8.09 16.84 -0.22
N ASN A 59 7.19 15.86 -0.25
CA ASN A 59 7.26 14.76 -1.19
C ASN A 59 6.13 14.88 -2.23
N ILE A 60 6.45 14.57 -3.48
CA ILE A 60 5.47 14.42 -4.54
C ILE A 60 5.19 12.94 -4.78
N SER A 61 3.93 12.56 -4.93
CA SER A 61 3.55 11.19 -5.29
C SER A 61 3.43 11.05 -6.80
N ILE A 62 4.21 10.15 -7.39
CA ILE A 62 4.22 9.87 -8.83
C ILE A 62 3.55 8.50 -9.05
N PRO A 63 2.49 8.41 -9.88
CA PRO A 63 1.82 7.14 -10.13
C PRO A 63 2.70 6.18 -10.94
N ILE A 64 2.66 4.89 -10.57
CA ILE A 64 3.32 3.82 -11.32
C ILE A 64 2.32 3.26 -12.34
N ALA A 65 2.70 3.25 -13.62
CA ALA A 65 1.81 2.88 -14.72
C ALA A 65 1.71 1.37 -14.96
N ASP A 66 2.69 0.60 -14.49
CA ASP A 66 2.78 -0.85 -14.68
C ASP A 66 1.55 -1.57 -14.13
N LYS A 67 1.05 -2.56 -14.87
CA LYS A 67 -0.13 -3.34 -14.45
C LYS A 67 0.10 -4.07 -13.12
N GLU A 68 1.35 -4.45 -12.87
CA GLU A 68 1.78 -5.17 -11.67
C GLU A 68 1.80 -4.27 -10.42
N ALA A 69 1.78 -2.94 -10.59
CA ALA A 69 1.60 -1.98 -9.51
C ALA A 69 0.13 -1.81 -9.09
N LYS A 70 -0.74 -2.73 -9.51
CA LYS A 70 -2.15 -2.80 -9.11
C LYS A 70 -2.43 -4.14 -8.46
N MET A 71 -3.17 -4.11 -7.36
CA MET A 71 -3.58 -5.30 -6.63
C MET A 71 -5.10 -5.41 -6.60
N THR A 72 -5.62 -6.59 -6.95
CA THR A 72 -7.04 -6.90 -6.81
C THR A 72 -7.26 -7.69 -5.53
N PHE A 73 -8.07 -7.14 -4.63
CA PHE A 73 -8.47 -7.83 -3.41
C PHE A 73 -9.77 -8.61 -3.66
N TYR A 74 -9.79 -9.87 -3.23
CA TYR A 74 -10.97 -10.73 -3.32
C TYR A 74 -11.51 -11.03 -1.92
N CYS A 75 -12.83 -11.00 -1.78
CA CYS A 75 -13.50 -11.51 -0.59
C CYS A 75 -13.96 -12.95 -0.86
N VAL A 76 -13.42 -13.90 -0.11
CA VAL A 76 -13.81 -15.32 -0.20
C VAL A 76 -14.72 -15.65 0.97
N CYS A 77 -15.92 -16.14 0.68
CA CYS A 77 -16.91 -16.48 1.69
C CYS A 77 -17.61 -17.81 1.38
N LYS A 78 -18.22 -18.43 2.40
CA LYS A 78 -19.03 -19.64 2.19
C LYS A 78 -20.29 -19.29 1.41
N LYS A 79 -20.77 -20.23 0.57
CA LYS A 79 -21.96 -20.01 -0.28
C LYS A 79 -23.18 -19.56 0.51
N ASN A 80 -23.37 -20.06 1.73
CA ASN A 80 -24.53 -19.74 2.56
C ASN A 80 -24.54 -18.29 3.08
N ILE A 81 -23.38 -17.62 3.19
CA ILE A 81 -23.27 -16.22 3.63
C ILE A 81 -23.06 -15.24 2.47
N LYS A 82 -23.00 -15.74 1.22
CA LYS A 82 -22.75 -14.91 0.03
C LYS A 82 -23.69 -13.70 -0.05
N ASN A 83 -24.98 -13.93 0.17
CA ASN A 83 -25.99 -12.86 0.10
C ASN A 83 -25.79 -11.78 1.18
N GLU A 84 -25.28 -12.15 2.36
CA GLU A 84 -25.00 -11.19 3.45
C GLU A 84 -23.78 -10.33 3.11
N ILE A 85 -22.74 -10.95 2.55
CA ILE A 85 -21.54 -10.27 2.08
C ILE A 85 -21.86 -9.32 0.90
N GLU A 86 -22.69 -9.74 -0.05
CA GLU A 86 -23.14 -8.87 -1.14
C GLU A 86 -23.92 -7.66 -0.63
N LYS A 87 -24.83 -7.84 0.33
CA LYS A 87 -25.54 -6.73 0.98
C LYS A 87 -24.59 -5.78 1.69
N LEU A 88 -23.57 -6.30 2.37
CA LEU A 88 -22.55 -5.51 3.03
C LEU A 88 -21.77 -4.64 2.02
N PHE A 89 -21.34 -5.21 0.89
CA PHE A 89 -20.65 -4.41 -0.15
C PHE A 89 -21.53 -3.31 -0.76
N VAL A 90 -22.82 -3.59 -0.99
CA VAL A 90 -23.77 -2.57 -1.45
C VAL A 90 -23.91 -1.43 -0.44
N SER A 91 -23.85 -1.72 0.87
CA SER A 91 -23.91 -0.66 1.88
C SER A 91 -22.72 0.30 1.81
N PHE A 92 -21.49 -0.21 1.58
CA PHE A 92 -20.31 0.65 1.45
C PHE A 92 -20.35 1.56 0.21
N SER A 93 -20.98 1.13 -0.88
CA SER A 93 -21.08 1.92 -2.11
C SER A 93 -22.04 3.12 -2.04
N LYS A 94 -22.81 3.27 -0.96
CA LYS A 94 -23.72 4.41 -0.76
C LYS A 94 -23.08 5.61 -0.06
N ASP A 95 -21.94 5.40 0.58
CA ASP A 95 -21.24 6.39 1.41
C ASP A 95 -19.91 6.86 0.77
N SER A 96 -19.67 6.54 -0.50
CA SER A 96 -18.46 6.90 -1.29
C SER A 96 -18.76 7.92 -2.38
#